data_AF-A0A704RZH5-F1
#
_entry.id   AF-A0A704RZH5-F1
#
_cell.length_a   1.000
_cell.length_b   1.000
_cell.length_c   1.000
_cell.angle_alpha   90.00
_cell.angle_beta   90.00
_cell.angle_gamma   90.00
#
_symmetry.space_group_name_H-M   'P 1'
#
loop_
_entity.id
_entity.type
_entity.pdbx_description
1 polymer ?
#
loop_
_entity_poly.entity_id
_entity_poly.type
_entity_poly.pdbx_seq_one_letter_code
_entity_poly.pdbx_strand_id
1 'polypeptide(L)' 'KACAEIEKTPVSIRELWNPDTCPANLLPWLAWSFSVDRWDDKWPEATKRAVIRDAYFIHCHKGTIGAIRRVVEPLGYL' A
#
# COMPACT_ATOMS: atom_id res chain seq x y z
N LYS A 1 -32.51 2.60 0.94
CA LYS A 1 -31.92 3.89 0.52
C LYS A 1 -30.51 4.15 1.10
N ALA A 2 -29.88 3.19 1.79
CA ALA A 2 -28.50 3.34 2.27
C ALA A 2 -27.46 3.35 1.13
N CYS A 3 -27.62 2.50 0.11
CA CYS A 3 -26.67 2.41 -1.00
C CYS A 3 -26.61 3.69 -1.86
N ALA A 4 -27.70 4.44 -1.98
CA ALA A 4 -27.76 5.68 -2.77
C ALA A 4 -27.02 6.86 -2.11
N GLU A 5 -26.85 6.84 -0.78
CA GLU A 5 -26.09 7.87 -0.06
C GLU A 5 -24.59 7.56 -0.06
N ILE A 6 -24.21 6.27 -0.14
CA ILE A 6 -22.81 5.85 -0.37
C ILE A 6 -22.31 6.39 -1.72
N GLU A 7 -23.15 6.34 -2.75
CA GLU A 7 -22.85 6.84 -4.10
C GLU A 7 -22.58 8.35 -4.15
N LYS A 8 -23.13 9.13 -3.21
CA LYS A 8 -22.91 10.58 -3.09
C LYS A 8 -21.65 10.95 -2.31
N THR A 9 -20.95 9.96 -1.74
CA THR A 9 -19.69 10.22 -1.06
C THR A 9 -18.66 10.59 -2.12
N PRO A 10 -17.97 11.73 -2.00
CA PRO A 10 -17.03 12.20 -3.03
C PRO A 10 -15.79 11.31 -3.18
N VAL A 11 -15.65 10.29 -2.34
CA VAL A 11 -14.53 9.34 -2.35
C VAL A 11 -15.02 8.02 -2.93
N SER A 12 -14.52 7.68 -4.11
CA SER A 12 -14.76 6.37 -4.71
C SER A 12 -14.10 5.28 -3.85
N ILE A 13 -14.91 4.41 -3.24
CA ILE A 13 -14.41 3.30 -2.39
C ILE A 13 -13.40 2.43 -3.15
N ARG A 14 -13.56 2.28 -4.47
CA ARG A 14 -12.65 1.50 -5.30
C ARG A 14 -11.25 2.13 -5.34
N GLU A 15 -11.16 3.44 -5.35
CA GLU A 15 -9.88 4.14 -5.40
C GLU A 15 -9.08 3.96 -4.11
N LEU A 16 -9.77 3.78 -2.97
CA LEU A 16 -9.13 3.55 -1.67
C LEU A 16 -8.36 2.24 -1.60
N TRP A 17 -8.79 1.22 -2.33
CA TRP A 17 -8.16 -0.11 -2.35
C TRP A 17 -7.08 -0.27 -3.42
N ASN A 18 -6.82 0.76 -4.22
CA ASN A 18 -5.79 0.74 -5.26
C ASN A 18 -4.62 1.64 -4.86
N PRO A 19 -3.39 1.08 -4.69
CA PRO A 19 -2.21 1.85 -4.31
C PRO A 19 -1.84 2.97 -5.26
N ASP A 20 -2.29 2.97 -6.52
CA ASP A 20 -1.96 4.01 -7.51
C ASP A 20 -2.96 5.17 -7.50
N THR A 21 -4.22 4.92 -7.14
CA THR A 21 -5.29 5.94 -7.13
C THR A 21 -5.67 6.42 -5.73
N CYS A 22 -5.26 5.68 -4.69
CA CYS A 22 -5.60 6.03 -3.31
C CYS A 22 -5.00 7.40 -2.93
N PRO A 23 -5.77 8.30 -2.29
CA PRO A 23 -5.26 9.58 -1.81
C PRO A 23 -4.05 9.42 -0.89
N ALA A 24 -3.02 10.26 -1.07
CA ALA A 24 -1.73 10.12 -0.41
C ALA A 24 -1.83 10.11 1.14
N ASN A 25 -2.77 10.88 1.69
CA ASN A 25 -3.04 10.94 3.13
C ASN A 25 -3.65 9.66 3.71
N LEU A 26 -4.16 8.76 2.86
CA LEU A 26 -4.76 7.49 3.27
C LEU A 26 -3.83 6.29 3.03
N LEU A 27 -2.69 6.49 2.37
CA LEU A 27 -1.72 5.43 2.11
C LEU A 27 -1.24 4.68 3.37
N PRO A 28 -1.05 5.30 4.56
CA PRO A 28 -0.67 4.55 5.76
C PRO A 28 -1.72 3.50 6.17
N TRP A 29 -3.00 3.81 6.00
CA TRP A 29 -4.10 2.90 6.31
C TRP A 29 -4.20 1.77 5.29
N LEU A 30 -3.96 2.09 4.02
CA LEU A 30 -3.87 1.07 2.98
C LEU A 30 -2.67 0.14 3.22
N ALA A 31 -1.51 0.68 3.57
CA ALA A 31 -0.35 -0.13 3.92
C ALA A 31 -0.62 -1.08 5.10
N TRP A 32 -1.32 -0.58 6.11
CA TRP A 32 -1.76 -1.40 7.24
C TRP A 32 -2.69 -2.55 6.80
N SER A 33 -3.67 -2.30 5.92
CA SER A 33 -4.58 -3.35 5.44
C SER A 33 -3.87 -4.43 4.61
N PHE A 34 -2.78 -4.08 3.92
CA PHE A 34 -1.89 -5.01 3.21
C PHE A 34 -0.80 -5.63 4.10
N SER A 35 -0.82 -5.39 5.42
CA SER A 35 0.18 -5.90 6.37
C SER A 35 1.61 -5.56 5.95
N VAL A 36 1.84 -4.31 5.53
CA VAL A 36 3.19 -3.80 5.27
C VAL A 36 3.92 -3.65 6.61
N ASP A 37 5.04 -4.36 6.77
CA ASP A 37 5.75 -4.43 8.05
C ASP A 37 6.50 -3.14 8.41
N ARG A 38 7.15 -2.50 7.42
CA ARG A 38 7.92 -1.26 7.63
C ARG A 38 7.30 -0.11 6.85
N TRP A 39 7.04 0.98 7.56
CA TRP A 39 6.49 2.20 7.01
C TRP A 39 7.24 3.43 7.54
N ASP A 40 7.60 4.35 6.66
CA ASP A 40 8.17 5.65 7.04
C ASP A 40 7.38 6.78 6.38
N ASP A 41 6.87 7.70 7.20
CA ASP A 41 6.09 8.84 6.72
C ASP A 41 6.94 9.84 5.91
N LYS A 42 8.26 9.81 6.07
CA LYS A 42 9.19 10.64 5.30
C LYS A 42 9.52 10.08 3.93
N TRP A 43 9.08 8.85 3.61
CA TRP A 43 9.31 8.30 2.28
C TRP A 43 8.63 9.12 1.18
N PRO A 44 9.26 9.22 -0.01
CA PRO A 44 8.58 9.70 -1.20
C PRO A 44 7.28 8.93 -1.44
N GLU A 45 6.25 9.60 -1.95
CA GLU A 45 4.96 8.96 -2.22
C GLU A 45 5.10 7.75 -3.16
N ALA A 46 5.99 7.84 -4.16
CA ALA A 46 6.27 6.73 -5.06
C ALA A 46 6.76 5.47 -4.32
N THR A 47 7.65 5.63 -3.33
CA THR A 47 8.13 4.53 -2.47
C THR A 47 7.00 3.97 -1.64
N LYS A 48 6.18 4.83 -1.02
CA LYS A 48 4.99 4.43 -0.26
C LYS A 48 4.03 3.58 -1.10
N ARG A 49 3.77 3.96 -2.35
CA ARG A 49 2.91 3.19 -3.27
C ARG A 49 3.57 1.88 -3.72
N ALA A 50 4.89 1.89 -3.95
CA ALA A 50 5.65 0.70 -4.33
C ALA A 50 5.60 -0.39 -3.25
N VAL A 51 5.88 -0.04 -1.98
CA VAL A 51 5.87 -1.04 -0.89
C VAL A 51 4.50 -1.68 -0.69
N ILE A 52 3.41 -0.94 -0.92
CA ILE A 52 2.04 -1.48 -0.85
C ILE A 52 1.78 -2.44 -2.02
N ARG A 53 2.21 -2.10 -3.25
CA ARG A 53 2.07 -2.99 -4.41
C ARG A 53 2.86 -4.29 -4.23
N ASP A 54 4.07 -4.20 -3.68
CA ASP A 54 4.94 -5.34 -3.48
C ASP A 54 4.49 -6.25 -2.33
N ALA A 55 3.64 -5.75 -1.43
CA ALA A 55 3.17 -6.48 -0.25
C ALA A 55 2.59 -7.86 -0.62
N TYR A 56 1.76 -7.94 -1.65
CA TYR A 56 1.19 -9.21 -2.10
C TYR A 56 2.29 -10.22 -2.49
N PHE A 57 3.25 -9.79 -3.33
CA PHE A 57 4.34 -10.65 -3.75
C PHE A 57 5.19 -11.11 -2.56
N ILE A 58 5.53 -10.20 -1.65
CA ILE A 58 6.32 -10.50 -0.44
C ILE A 58 5.60 -11.53 0.43
N HIS A 59 4.30 -11.34 0.68
CA HIS A 59 3.51 -12.26 1.50
C HIS A 59 3.34 -13.64 0.86
N CYS A 60 3.21 -13.72 -0.47
CA CYS A 60 3.15 -15.00 -1.18
C CYS A 60 4.48 -15.76 -1.19
N HIS A 61 5.63 -15.05 -1.07
CA HIS A 61 6.97 -15.63 -1.22
C HIS A 61 7.82 -15.48 0.04
N LYS A 62 7.19 -15.43 1.22
CA LYS A 62 7.90 -15.30 2.51
C LYS A 62 9.02 -16.32 2.64
N GLY A 63 10.16 -15.86 3.16
CA GLY A 63 11.35 -16.69 3.36
C GLY A 63 12.23 -16.90 2.12
N THR A 64 11.83 -16.41 0.94
CA THR A 64 12.67 -16.45 -0.26
C THR A 64 13.61 -15.25 -0.34
N ILE A 65 14.76 -15.42 -1.01
CA ILE A 65 15.68 -14.31 -1.32
C ILE A 65 14.96 -13.21 -2.10
N GLY A 66 14.06 -13.57 -3.02
CA GLY A 66 13.29 -12.62 -3.82
C GLY A 66 12.35 -11.73 -3.01
N ALA A 67 11.74 -12.27 -1.94
CA ALA A 67 10.94 -11.48 -1.01
C ALA A 67 11.82 -10.60 -0.11
N ILE A 68 12.91 -11.15 0.43
CA ILE A 68 13.84 -10.39 1.30
C ILE A 68 14.42 -9.19 0.54
N ARG A 69 14.87 -9.36 -0.70
CA ARG A 69 15.43 -8.25 -1.51
C ARG A 69 14.44 -7.10 -1.67
N ARG A 70 13.16 -7.39 -1.96
CA ARG A 70 12.10 -6.38 -2.11
C ARG A 70 11.71 -5.68 -0.81
N VAL A 71 11.84 -6.37 0.34
CA VAL A 71 11.60 -5.75 1.65
C VAL A 71 12.68 -4.73 1.99
N VAL A 72 13.94 -5.00 1.63
CA VAL A 72 15.09 -4.19 2.07
C VAL A 72 15.50 -3.07 1.10
N GLU A 73 15.23 -3.22 -0.19
CA GLU A 73 15.54 -2.22 -1.23
C GLU A 73 14.93 -0.83 -0.93
N PRO A 74 13.64 -0.70 -0.55
CA PRO A 74 13.05 0.58 -0.15
C PRO A 74 13.68 1.21 1.10
N LEU A 75 14.39 0.42 1.91
CA LEU A 75 15.06 0.87 3.12
C LEU A 75 16.47 1.42 2.85
N GLY A 76 16.92 1.40 1.59
CA GLY A 76 18.27 1.82 1.19
C GLY A 76 19.34 0.73 1.36
N TYR A 77 18.93 -0.53 1.46
CA TYR A 77 19.84 -1.67 1.43
C TYR A 77 19.83 -2.32 0.05
N LEU A 78 21.01 -2.73 -0.44
CA LEU A 78 21.34 -3.19 -1.80
C LEU A 78 21.67 -2.07 -2.78
#